data_AF-A0A845FPS7-F1
#
_entry.id   AF-A0A845FPS7-F1
#
_cell.length_a   1.000
_cell.length_b   1.000
_cell.length_c   1.000
_cell.angle_alpha   90.00
_cell.angle_beta   90.00
_cell.angle_gamma   90.00
#
_symmetry.space_group_name_H-M   'P 1'
#
loop_
_entity.id
_entity.type
_entity.pdbx_description
1 polymer ?
#
loop_
_entity_poly.entity_id
_entity_poly.type
_entity_poly.pdbx_seq_one_letter_code
_entity_poly.pdbx_strand_id
1 'polypeptide(L)'
;MKLNYQTQSPDLLHIPALVLRNLRGWRIEMHLRPNDDHSYSLIALSGIDNWPAELCKAQGPYETRDQGVAARSAIVNQLLAKGFQLLENSGSIWVVQVQRMIRSLRDQRTVNRGNYQFHPDDVL
;
A
#
# COMPACT_ATOMS: atom_id res chain seq x y z
N MET A 1 25.65 -22.20 5.18
CA MET A 1 24.38 -21.65 5.69
C MET A 1 23.56 -21.20 4.48
N LYS A 2 22.61 -22.02 4.02
CA LYS A 2 21.78 -21.70 2.84
C LYS A 2 20.60 -20.86 3.31
N LEU A 3 20.54 -19.60 2.87
CA LEU A 3 19.38 -18.73 3.07
C LEU A 3 18.25 -19.27 2.19
N ASN A 4 17.36 -20.04 2.80
CA ASN A 4 16.10 -20.42 2.18
C ASN A 4 15.24 -19.16 2.08
N TYR A 5 15.24 -18.52 0.90
CA TYR A 5 14.15 -17.63 0.53
C TYR A 5 12.89 -18.50 0.50
N GLN A 6 12.11 -18.43 1.59
CA GLN A 6 10.79 -19.03 1.63
C GLN A 6 10.00 -18.47 0.45
N THR A 7 9.84 -19.32 -0.57
CA THR A 7 8.86 -19.16 -1.63
C THR A 7 7.53 -18.94 -0.94
N GLN A 8 7.06 -17.69 -0.92
CA GLN A 8 5.74 -17.37 -0.42
C GLN A 8 4.76 -18.22 -1.23
N SER A 9 3.97 -19.02 -0.52
CA SER A 9 2.83 -19.76 -1.04
C SER A 9 2.01 -18.85 -1.99
N PRO A 10 1.41 -19.39 -3.07
CA PRO A 10 0.56 -18.59 -3.95
C PRO A 10 -0.73 -18.25 -3.20
N ASP A 11 -0.66 -17.22 -2.36
CA ASP A 11 -1.83 -16.58 -1.78
C ASP A 11 -2.61 -15.97 -2.93
N LEU A 12 -3.77 -16.53 -3.25
CA LEU A 12 -4.72 -15.99 -4.24
C LEU A 12 -5.20 -14.57 -3.88
N LEU A 13 -4.82 -14.07 -2.70
CA LEU A 13 -5.08 -12.74 -2.17
C LEU A 13 -3.91 -11.76 -2.34
N HIS A 14 -2.73 -12.22 -2.76
CA HIS A 14 -1.55 -11.34 -2.88
C HIS A 14 -1.66 -10.45 -4.11
N ILE A 15 -1.75 -9.14 -3.87
CA ILE A 15 -1.70 -8.14 -4.94
C ILE A 15 -0.25 -7.67 -5.02
N PRO A 16 0.49 -8.04 -6.08
CA PRO A 16 1.89 -7.64 -6.21
C PRO A 16 1.97 -6.12 -6.27
N ALA A 17 3.07 -5.59 -5.72
CA ALA A 17 3.36 -4.17 -5.82
C ALA A 17 3.55 -3.78 -7.29
N LEU A 18 3.04 -2.62 -7.68
CA LEU A 18 3.38 -2.04 -8.98
C LEU A 18 4.57 -1.12 -8.79
N VAL A 19 5.57 -1.29 -9.65
CA VAL A 19 6.79 -0.50 -9.64
C VAL A 19 6.83 0.34 -10.89
N LEU A 20 7.02 1.64 -10.72
CA LEU A 20 7.19 2.58 -11.83
C LEU A 20 8.49 3.35 -11.70
N ARG A 21 9.02 3.80 -12.83
CA ARG A 21 10.20 4.65 -12.86
C ARG A 21 10.10 5.69 -13.98
N ASN A 22 10.65 6.88 -13.77
CA ASN A 22 10.79 7.86 -14.85
C ASN A 22 12.23 7.94 -15.38
N LEU A 23 12.44 8.73 -16.43
CA LEU A 23 13.75 8.92 -17.08
C LEU A 23 14.82 9.54 -16.17
N ARG A 24 14.41 10.22 -15.09
CA ARG A 24 15.31 10.80 -14.08
C ARG A 24 15.74 9.79 -13.02
N GLY A 25 15.32 8.53 -13.17
CA GLY A 25 15.62 7.47 -12.24
C GLY A 25 14.74 7.45 -10.98
N TRP A 26 13.73 8.31 -10.88
CA TRP A 26 12.81 8.37 -9.75
C TRP A 26 11.88 7.16 -9.77
N ARG A 27 11.89 6.38 -8.69
CA ARG A 27 11.10 5.15 -8.53
C ARG A 27 9.85 5.43 -7.70
N ILE A 28 8.76 4.77 -8.06
CA ILE A 28 7.53 4.70 -7.28
C ILE A 28 7.17 3.24 -7.07
N GLU A 29 6.81 2.87 -5.85
CA GLU A 29 6.22 1.58 -5.52
C GLU A 29 4.82 1.76 -4.95
N MET A 30 3.85 1.06 -5.52
CA MET A 30 2.46 1.07 -5.06
C MET A 30 2.04 -0.29 -4.53
N HIS A 31 1.73 -0.32 -3.25
CA HIS A 31 1.37 -1.49 -2.47
C HIS A 31 -0.09 -1.40 -2.06
N LEU A 32 -0.90 -2.37 -2.46
CA LEU A 32 -2.26 -2.52 -1.93
C LEU A 32 -2.24 -3.60 -0.85
N ARG A 33 -2.57 -3.23 0.40
CA ARG A 33 -2.45 -4.10 1.56
C ARG A 33 -3.79 -4.20 2.31
N PRO A 34 -4.16 -5.40 2.79
CA PRO A 34 -5.31 -5.55 3.67
C PRO A 34 -5.02 -4.93 5.04
N ASN A 35 -6.05 -4.39 5.65
CA ASN A 35 -6.09 -3.94 7.05
C ASN A 35 -6.75 -5.02 7.92
N ASP A 36 -6.79 -4.80 9.23
CA ASP A 36 -7.36 -5.77 10.18
C ASP A 36 -8.91 -5.77 10.21
N ASP A 37 -9.53 -4.78 9.57
CA ASP A 37 -10.98 -4.58 9.48
C ASP A 37 -11.56 -5.01 8.11
N HIS A 38 -10.88 -5.93 7.41
CA HIS A 38 -11.23 -6.39 6.05
C HIS A 38 -11.19 -5.32 4.95
N SER A 39 -10.89 -4.06 5.28
CA SER A 39 -10.63 -3.00 4.30
C SER A 39 -9.22 -3.08 3.72
N TYR A 40 -8.92 -2.27 2.71
CA TYR A 40 -7.62 -2.18 2.07
C TYR A 40 -7.05 -0.77 2.15
N SER A 41 -5.72 -0.66 2.17
CA SER A 41 -4.99 0.60 2.10
C SER A 41 -4.01 0.56 0.94
N LEU A 42 -4.02 1.61 0.11
CA LEU A 42 -3.01 1.81 -0.93
C LEU A 42 -1.87 2.64 -0.34
N ILE A 43 -0.66 2.15 -0.42
CA ILE A 43 0.56 2.86 -0.01
C ILE A 43 1.42 3.11 -1.24
N ALA A 44 1.81 4.36 -1.45
CA ALA A 44 2.77 4.76 -2.46
C ALA A 44 4.05 5.24 -1.77
N LEU A 45 5.19 4.66 -2.15
CA LEU A 45 6.51 5.10 -1.75
C LEU A 45 7.26 5.60 -2.98
N SER A 46 8.07 6.64 -2.84
CA SER A 46 8.86 7.12 -3.96
C SER A 46 10.19 7.73 -3.56
N GLY A 47 11.19 7.63 -4.42
CA GLY A 47 12.55 8.11 -4.17
C GLY A 47 13.53 7.57 -5.20
N ILE A 48 14.82 7.76 -4.92
CA ILE A 48 15.91 7.18 -5.71
C ILE A 48 16.17 5.73 -5.27
N ASP A 49 16.48 4.86 -6.23
CA ASP A 49 16.88 3.47 -5.99
C ASP A 49 18.07 3.38 -5.00
N ASN A 50 18.13 2.29 -4.22
CA ASN A 50 19.17 2.03 -3.20
C ASN A 50 19.20 2.96 -1.98
N TRP A 51 18.27 3.91 -1.89
CA TRP A 51 18.02 4.70 -0.70
C TRP A 51 16.67 4.32 -0.08
N PRO A 52 16.42 4.61 1.21
CA PRO A 52 15.06 4.60 1.72
C PRO A 52 14.16 5.50 0.89
N ALA A 53 12.88 5.12 0.73
CA ALA A 53 11.93 5.98 0.03
C ALA A 53 11.86 7.35 0.70
N GLU A 54 11.99 8.40 -0.11
CA GLU A 54 11.98 9.79 0.33
C GLU A 54 10.57 10.26 0.68
N LEU A 55 9.58 9.81 -0.09
CA LEU A 55 8.18 10.14 0.11
C LEU A 55 7.38 8.86 0.38
N CYS A 56 6.40 8.99 1.27
CA CYS A 56 5.45 7.94 1.59
C CYS A 56 4.06 8.55 1.72
N LYS A 57 3.08 8.00 1.02
CA LYS A 57 1.67 8.36 1.13
C LYS A 57 0.80 7.13 1.25
N ALA A 58 -0.30 7.28 1.98
CA ALA A 58 -1.32 6.26 2.10
C ALA A 58 -2.69 6.83 1.72
N GLN A 59 -3.54 5.99 1.14
CA GLN A 59 -4.94 6.30 0.82
C GLN A 59 -5.83 5.10 1.17
N GLY A 60 -7.02 5.40 1.69
CA GLY A 60 -8.01 4.42 2.15
C GLY A 60 -8.62 4.84 3.49
N PRO A 61 -9.43 3.97 4.13
CA PRO A 61 -9.72 2.59 3.71
C PRO A 61 -10.52 2.48 2.40
N TYR A 62 -10.30 1.39 1.69
CA TYR A 62 -11.19 0.91 0.63
C TYR A 62 -11.93 -0.32 1.16
N GLU A 63 -13.24 -0.33 1.07
CA GLU A 63 -14.08 -1.42 1.61
C GLU A 63 -13.86 -2.73 0.87
N THR A 64 -13.50 -2.66 -0.41
CA THR A 64 -13.24 -3.84 -1.24
C THR A 64 -11.87 -3.78 -1.89
N ARG A 65 -11.36 -4.98 -2.20
CA ARG A 65 -10.14 -5.16 -2.98
C ARG A 65 -10.21 -4.41 -4.32
N ASP A 66 -11.33 -4.52 -5.01
CA ASP A 66 -11.49 -4.01 -6.37
C ASP A 66 -11.52 -2.47 -6.40
N GLN A 67 -12.09 -1.83 -5.38
CA GLN A 67 -11.97 -0.38 -5.19
C GLN A 67 -10.51 0.06 -5.06
N GLY A 68 -9.72 -0.65 -4.24
CA GLY A 68 -8.30 -0.38 -4.08
C GLY A 68 -7.50 -0.61 -5.36
N VAL A 69 -7.82 -1.67 -6.11
CA VAL A 69 -7.20 -1.95 -7.42
C VAL A 69 -7.54 -0.86 -8.43
N ALA A 70 -8.80 -0.45 -8.52
CA ALA A 70 -9.25 0.61 -9.42
C ALA A 70 -8.56 1.95 -9.09
N ALA A 71 -8.50 2.32 -7.82
CA ALA A 71 -7.80 3.53 -7.37
C ALA A 71 -6.30 3.48 -7.72
N ARG A 72 -5.64 2.34 -7.47
CA ARG A 72 -4.24 2.12 -7.86
C ARG A 72 -4.05 2.27 -9.36
N SER A 73 -4.89 1.64 -10.18
CA SER A 73 -4.82 1.71 -11.64
C SER A 73 -5.04 3.13 -12.17
N ALA A 74 -5.96 3.89 -11.58
CA ALA A 74 -6.16 5.30 -11.94
C ALA A 74 -4.90 6.14 -11.68
N ILE A 75 -4.24 5.94 -10.53
CA ILE A 75 -2.97 6.62 -10.20
C ILE A 75 -1.85 6.18 -11.15
N VAL A 76 -1.73 4.88 -11.44
CA VAL A 76 -0.78 4.36 -12.44
C VAL A 76 -0.96 5.09 -13.76
N ASN A 77 -2.19 5.16 -14.29
CA ASN A 77 -2.46 5.79 -15.58
C ASN A 77 -2.06 7.27 -15.59
N GLN A 78 -2.30 8.00 -14.51
CA GLN A 78 -1.84 9.39 -14.36
C GLN A 78 -0.31 9.50 -14.31
N LEU A 79 0.39 8.57 -13.68
CA LEU A 79 1.84 8.54 -13.65
C LEU A 79 2.42 8.20 -15.02
N LEU A 80 1.83 7.25 -15.75
CA LEU A 80 2.21 6.92 -17.12
C LEU A 80 2.09 8.16 -18.04
N ALA A 81 0.98 8.90 -17.93
CA ALA A 81 0.80 10.17 -18.66
C ALA A 81 1.84 11.25 -18.29
N LYS A 82 2.47 11.15 -17.12
CA LYS A 82 3.56 12.03 -16.66
C LYS A 82 4.97 11.52 -17.02
N GLY A 83 5.07 10.49 -17.86
CA GLY A 83 6.35 9.95 -18.32
C GLY A 83 7.01 8.96 -17.36
N PHE A 84 6.24 8.39 -16.43
CA PHE A 84 6.66 7.17 -15.74
C PHE A 84 6.41 5.95 -16.63
N GLN A 85 7.19 4.91 -16.42
CA GLN A 85 7.07 3.62 -17.08
C GLN A 85 6.87 2.55 -16.03
N LEU A 86 6.00 1.58 -16.31
CA LEU A 86 5.83 0.40 -15.47
C LEU A 86 7.07 -0.49 -15.65
N LEU A 87 7.66 -0.93 -14.55
CA LEU A 87 8.76 -1.88 -14.57
C LEU A 87 8.22 -3.28 -14.35
N GLU A 88 8.00 -4.00 -15.45
CA GLU A 88 7.62 -5.40 -15.42
C GLU A 88 8.72 -6.24 -14.74
N ASN A 89 8.32 -7.21 -13.92
CA ASN A 89 9.23 -8.10 -13.19
C ASN A 89 10.19 -7.43 -12.20
N SER A 90 9.96 -6.16 -11.83
CA SER A 90 10.73 -5.51 -10.78
C SER A 90 10.16 -5.82 -9.39
N GLY A 91 10.99 -6.37 -8.52
CA GLY A 91 10.65 -6.57 -7.11
C GLY A 91 10.58 -5.26 -6.33
N SER A 92 9.82 -5.25 -5.24
CA SER A 92 9.81 -4.14 -4.28
C SER A 92 11.08 -4.15 -3.43
N ILE A 93 11.69 -2.98 -3.26
CA ILE A 93 12.90 -2.77 -2.43
C ILE A 93 12.57 -2.10 -1.09
N TRP A 94 11.37 -1.52 -0.94
CA TRP A 94 10.96 -0.79 0.27
C TRP A 94 9.92 -1.52 1.13
N VAL A 95 9.89 -2.85 1.08
CA VAL A 95 8.93 -3.69 1.81
C VAL A 95 8.92 -3.37 3.31
N VAL A 96 10.07 -3.12 3.93
CA VAL A 96 10.15 -2.80 5.36
C VAL A 96 9.46 -1.47 5.70
N GLN A 97 9.64 -0.43 4.87
CA GLN A 97 8.95 0.86 5.06
C GLN A 97 7.43 0.70 4.90
N VAL A 98 6.99 -0.12 3.94
CA VAL A 98 5.57 -0.45 3.76
C VAL A 98 4.99 -1.11 5.02
N GLN A 99 5.69 -2.10 5.57
CA GLN A 99 5.23 -2.82 6.77
C GLN A 99 5.12 -1.89 7.97
N ARG A 100 6.10 -1.01 8.18
CA ARG A 100 6.06 0.02 9.22
C ARG A 100 4.87 0.96 9.04
N MET A 101 4.61 1.39 7.82
CA MET A 101 3.50 2.29 7.50
C MET A 101 2.14 1.62 7.76
N ILE A 102 1.96 0.36 7.35
CA ILE A 102 0.73 -0.39 7.63
C ILE A 102 0.48 -0.54 9.12
N ARG A 103 1.51 -0.86 9.91
CA ARG A 103 1.39 -0.93 11.37
C ARG A 103 0.96 0.41 11.95
N SER A 104 1.62 1.49 11.56
CA SER A 104 1.25 2.84 12.00
C SER A 104 -0.19 3.23 11.65
N LEU A 105 -0.67 2.87 10.46
CA LEU A 105 -2.06 3.14 10.05
C LEU A 105 -3.07 2.33 10.87
N ARG A 106 -2.75 1.07 11.20
CA ARG A 106 -3.60 0.21 12.04
C ARG A 106 -3.65 0.71 13.47
N ASP A 107 -2.52 1.15 14.02
CA ASP A 107 -2.45 1.74 15.36
C ASP A 107 -3.30 3.01 15.43
N GLN A 108 -3.15 3.91 14.45
CA GLN A 108 -3.98 5.12 14.35
C GLN A 108 -5.47 4.82 14.26
N ARG A 109 -5.86 3.79 13.50
CA ARG A 109 -7.27 3.40 13.41
C ARG A 109 -7.81 2.78 14.68
N THR A 110 -7.00 2.00 15.39
CA THR A 110 -7.39 1.45 16.69
C THR A 110 -7.63 2.57 17.70
N VAL A 111 -6.76 3.58 17.72
CA VAL A 111 -6.92 4.77 18.60
C VAL A 111 -8.13 5.60 18.19
N ASN A 112 -8.40 5.73 16.90
CA ASN A 112 -9.49 6.56 16.36
C ASN A 112 -10.83 5.83 16.19
N ARG A 113 -10.94 4.55 16.59
CA ARG A 113 -12.22 3.85 16.68
C ARG A 113 -13.01 4.46 17.85
N GLY A 114 -13.76 5.52 17.56
CA GLY A 114 -14.74 6.07 18.49
C GLY A 114 -15.73 4.99 18.91
N ASN A 115 -16.12 4.99 20.18
CA ASN A 115 -17.18 4.12 20.66
C ASN A 115 -18.53 4.73 20.23
N TYR A 116 -19.06 4.33 19.08
CA TYR A 116 -20.34 4.79 18.53
C TYR A 116 -21.51 3.90 18.97
N GLN A 117 -21.35 3.19 20.08
CA GLN A 117 -22.42 2.36 20.62
C GLN A 117 -23.51 3.28 21.16
N PHE A 118 -24.67 3.23 20.51
CA PHE A 118 -25.86 3.97 20.91
C PHE A 118 -26.27 3.47 22.31
N HIS A 119 -26.12 4.29 23.34
CA HIS A 119 -26.67 3.99 24.66
C HIS A 119 -28.16 4.35 24.64
N PRO A 120 -29.06 3.51 25.19
CA PRO A 120 -30.47 3.86 25.29
C PRO A 120 -30.70 5.21 25.99
N ASP A 121 -29.81 5.58 26.90
CA ASP A 121 -29.82 6.85 27.63
C ASP A 121 -29.40 8.06 26.78
N ASP A 122 -28.87 7.86 25.56
CA ASP A 122 -28.54 8.96 24.63
C ASP A 122 -29.81 9.56 23.98
N VAL A 123 -30.96 8.91 24.16
CA VAL A 123 -32.27 9.28 23.57
C VAL A 123 -33.43 9.27 24.59
N LEU A 124 -33.13 9.15 25.89
CA LEU A 124 -34.10 9.21 27.00
C LEU A 124 -33.82 10.43 27.87
#